data_AF-A0A6B3NXX1-F1
#
_entry.id   AF-A0A6B3NXX1-F1
#
_cell.length_a   1.000
_cell.length_b   1.000
_cell.length_c   1.000
_cell.angle_alpha   90.00
_cell.angle_beta   90.00
_cell.angle_gamma   90.00
#
_symmetry.space_group_name_H-M   'P 1'
#
loop_
_entity.id
_entity.type
_entity.pdbx_description
1 polymer ?
#
loop_
_entity_poly.entity_id
_entity_poly.type
_entity_poly.pdbx_seq_one_letter_code
_entity_poly.pdbx_strand_id
1 'polypeptide(L)'
;MLGKHTLDAGFGQFFNILAWVCRKRGVYFGQIDYRYTSQICPNCGAHTGKKDLPEREHKCPQCEYEINRDVAAAKVICHRGVIAVGQIVEQIDCLGVLSGTGNSLDKCHSSSKPKS
;
A
#
# COMPACT_ATOMS: atom_id res chain seq x y z
N MET A 1 4.41 4.48 26.52
CA MET A 1 5.55 3.68 26.00
C MET A 1 5.00 2.60 25.09
N LEU A 2 5.14 2.74 23.77
CA LEU A 2 4.73 1.74 22.79
C LEU A 2 5.82 1.68 21.70
N GLY A 3 6.84 0.87 21.94
CA GLY A 3 8.02 0.84 21.06
C GLY A 3 8.57 -0.55 20.79
N LYS A 4 8.42 -1.50 21.74
CA LYS A 4 8.96 -2.85 21.57
C LYS A 4 8.38 -3.57 20.35
N HIS A 5 7.05 -3.61 20.22
CA HIS A 5 6.40 -4.28 19.09
C HIS A 5 6.70 -3.63 17.73
N THR A 6 6.91 -2.31 17.69
CA THR A 6 7.26 -1.61 16.45
C THR A 6 8.72 -1.85 16.05
N LEU A 7 9.63 -1.93 17.03
CA LEU A 7 11.02 -2.29 16.82
C LEU A 7 11.16 -3.76 16.40
N ASP A 8 10.43 -4.67 17.07
CA ASP A 8 10.38 -6.10 16.73
C ASP A 8 9.84 -6.33 15.30
N ALA A 9 8.92 -5.48 14.83
CA ALA A 9 8.38 -5.56 13.47
C ALA A 9 9.34 -5.02 12.38
N GLY A 10 10.41 -4.30 12.74
CA GLY A 10 11.47 -3.92 11.80
C GLY A 10 11.06 -2.97 10.64
N PHE A 11 9.96 -2.21 10.77
CA PHE A 11 9.41 -1.41 9.68
C PHE A 11 10.42 -0.43 9.05
N GLY A 12 11.29 0.20 9.84
CA GLY A 12 12.31 1.13 9.33
C GLY A 12 13.30 0.45 8.38
N GLN A 13 13.83 -0.71 8.77
CA GLN A 13 14.73 -1.49 7.92
C GLN A 13 14.00 -2.00 6.68
N PHE A 14 12.74 -2.42 6.82
CA PHE A 14 11.91 -2.85 5.70
C PHE A 14 11.76 -1.75 4.64
N PHE A 15 11.43 -0.51 5.03
CA PHE A 15 11.31 0.60 4.08
C PHE A 15 12.64 0.94 3.38
N ASN A 16 13.78 0.83 4.07
CA ASN A 16 15.09 1.06 3.47
C ASN A 16 15.41 0.02 2.38
N ILE A 17 15.14 -1.27 2.66
CA ILE A 17 15.32 -2.35 1.70
C ILE A 17 14.37 -2.16 0.51
N LEU A 18 13.10 -1.83 0.78
CA LEU A 18 12.10 -1.63 -0.26
C LEU A 18 12.48 -0.46 -1.19
N ALA A 19 12.91 0.68 -0.64
CA ALA A 19 13.39 1.81 -1.43
C ALA A 19 14.59 1.45 -2.30
N TRP A 20 15.54 0.66 -1.76
CA TRP A 20 16.68 0.17 -2.52
C TRP A 20 16.26 -0.75 -3.68
N VAL A 21 15.34 -1.69 -3.44
CA VAL A 21 14.81 -2.60 -4.48
C VAL A 21 14.06 -1.82 -5.55
N CYS A 22 13.20 -0.87 -5.17
CA CYS A 22 12.49 0.00 -6.10
C CYS A 22 13.47 0.80 -6.97
N ARG A 23 14.50 1.42 -6.38
CA ARG A 23 15.57 2.11 -7.12
C ARG A 23 16.28 1.17 -8.09
N LYS A 24 16.63 -0.04 -7.66
CA LYS A 24 17.29 -1.04 -8.50
C LYS A 24 16.45 -1.46 -9.70
N ARG A 25 15.12 -1.53 -9.52
CA ARG A 25 14.16 -1.92 -10.55
C ARG A 25 13.60 -0.76 -11.38
N GLY A 26 14.02 0.47 -11.11
CA GLY A 26 13.47 1.67 -11.78
C GLY A 26 11.99 1.93 -11.47
N VAL A 27 11.48 1.43 -10.34
CA VAL A 27 10.08 1.60 -9.91
C VAL A 27 9.99 2.78 -8.93
N TYR A 28 8.95 3.59 -9.06
CA TYR A 28 8.70 4.70 -8.14
C TYR A 28 8.40 4.20 -6.72
N PHE A 29 9.03 4.83 -5.73
CA PHE A 29 8.75 4.62 -4.31
C PHE A 29 8.45 5.96 -3.65
N GLY A 30 7.30 6.07 -3.01
CA GLY A 30 6.86 7.27 -2.31
C GLY A 30 6.22 6.91 -0.97
N GLN A 31 6.51 7.72 0.05
CA GLN A 31 5.85 7.61 1.35
C GLN A 31 4.71 8.62 1.42
N ILE A 32 3.58 8.21 1.99
CA ILE A 32 2.39 9.05 2.18
C ILE A 32 2.09 9.19 3.66
N ASP A 33 1.23 10.16 4.01
CA ASP A 33 0.75 10.29 5.38
C ASP A 33 -0.11 9.07 5.76
N TYR A 34 0.34 8.33 6.77
CA TYR A 34 -0.31 7.11 7.26
C TYR A 34 -1.46 7.39 8.25
N ARG A 35 -1.63 8.64 8.69
CA ARG A 35 -2.58 8.97 9.75
C ARG A 35 -4.03 8.69 9.33
N TYR A 36 -4.77 8.04 10.22
CA TYR A 36 -6.21 7.76 10.10
C TYR A 36 -6.64 6.86 8.92
N THR A 37 -5.72 6.15 8.27
CA THR A 37 -6.05 5.30 7.09
C THR A 37 -7.05 4.18 7.39
N SER A 38 -7.04 3.62 8.60
CA SER A 38 -8.01 2.61 9.06
C SER A 38 -9.35 3.19 9.54
N GLN A 39 -9.43 4.51 9.68
CA GLN A 39 -10.59 5.24 10.22
C GLN A 39 -11.34 6.00 9.12
N ILE A 40 -10.68 6.33 8.01
CA ILE A 40 -11.31 7.00 6.87
C ILE A 40 -11.97 5.98 5.96
N CYS A 41 -13.20 6.25 5.53
CA CYS A 41 -13.88 5.43 4.53
C CYS A 41 -13.29 5.68 3.14
N PRO A 42 -12.85 4.65 2.40
CA PRO A 42 -12.32 4.82 1.05
C PRO A 42 -13.39 5.24 0.02
N ASN A 43 -14.68 5.02 0.32
CA ASN A 43 -15.79 5.32 -0.59
C ASN A 43 -16.27 6.77 -0.46
N CYS A 44 -16.55 7.23 0.76
CA CYS A 44 -17.13 8.57 0.99
C CYS A 44 -16.19 9.56 1.69
N GLY A 45 -15.01 9.13 2.13
CA GLY A 45 -14.05 9.99 2.85
C GLY A 45 -14.42 10.30 4.32
N ALA A 46 -15.55 9.79 4.81
CA ALA A 46 -16.00 10.01 6.18
C ALA A 46 -15.04 9.40 7.20
N HIS A 47 -14.85 10.11 8.32
CA HIS A 47 -14.07 9.60 9.46
C HIS A 47 -14.97 8.74 10.35
N THR A 48 -14.79 7.42 10.32
CA THR A 48 -15.63 6.45 11.04
C THR A 48 -15.20 6.25 12.50
N GLY A 49 -14.20 6.99 12.98
CA GLY A 49 -13.67 6.84 14.34
C GLY A 49 -12.66 5.70 14.51
N LYS A 50 -12.12 5.57 15.74
CA LYS A 50 -11.17 4.52 16.10
C LYS A 50 -11.91 3.19 16.21
N LYS A 51 -11.32 2.17 15.60
CA LYS A 51 -11.77 0.77 15.67
C LYS A 51 -10.88 0.01 16.63
N ASP A 52 -11.46 -0.94 17.35
CA ASP A 52 -10.69 -1.82 18.21
C ASP A 52 -9.96 -2.89 17.38
N LEU A 53 -8.86 -3.42 17.93
CA LEU A 53 -8.07 -4.49 17.29
C LEU A 53 -8.91 -5.69 16.77
N PRO A 54 -9.89 -6.23 17.52
CA PRO A 54 -10.76 -7.33 17.06
C PRO A 54 -11.70 -6.96 15.91
N GLU A 55 -11.97 -5.67 15.68
CA GLU A 55 -12.87 -5.25 14.61
C GLU A 55 -12.14 -5.37 13.26
N ARG A 56 -12.44 -6.46 12.53
CA ARG A 56 -11.81 -6.78 11.23
C ARG A 56 -12.58 -6.25 10.02
N GLU A 57 -13.83 -5.87 10.21
CA GLU A 57 -14.69 -5.30 9.18
C GLU A 57 -14.72 -3.78 9.31
N HIS A 58 -14.68 -3.08 8.19
CA HIS A 58 -14.97 -1.66 8.10
C HIS A 58 -16.41 -1.52 7.64
N LYS A 59 -17.28 -1.01 8.51
CA LYS A 59 -18.65 -0.61 8.18
C LYS A 59 -18.76 0.90 8.29
N CYS A 60 -19.03 1.56 7.18
CA CYS A 60 -19.18 3.01 7.18
C CYS A 60 -20.61 3.40 7.60
N PRO A 61 -20.81 4.18 8.68
CA PRO A 61 -22.14 4.59 9.11
C PRO A 61 -22.79 5.63 8.18
N GLN A 62 -22.02 6.23 7.27
CA GLN A 62 -22.48 7.34 6.43
C GLN A 62 -22.86 6.91 5.00
N CYS A 63 -22.27 5.82 4.50
CA CYS A 63 -22.54 5.31 3.14
C CYS A 63 -22.77 3.80 3.08
N GLU A 64 -22.87 3.14 4.25
CA GLU A 64 -23.12 1.70 4.40
C GLU A 64 -22.09 0.79 3.70
N TYR A 65 -20.94 1.35 3.31
CA TYR A 65 -19.88 0.61 2.65
C TYR A 65 -19.23 -0.37 3.63
N GLU A 66 -19.18 -1.64 3.23
CA GLU A 66 -18.62 -2.74 4.02
C GLU A 66 -17.47 -3.43 3.28
N ILE A 67 -16.32 -3.54 3.95
CA ILE A 67 -15.16 -4.29 3.45
C ILE A 67 -14.24 -4.67 4.61
N ASN A 68 -13.29 -5.58 4.40
CA ASN A 68 -12.23 -5.82 5.38
C ASN A 68 -11.45 -4.52 5.70
N ARG A 69 -11.22 -4.27 6.99
CA ARG A 69 -10.55 -3.07 7.52
C ARG A 69 -9.18 -2.82 6.90
N ASP A 70 -8.38 -3.87 6.71
CA ASP A 70 -7.02 -3.72 6.21
C ASP A 70 -7.04 -3.41 4.69
N VAL A 71 -8.04 -3.95 3.96
CA VAL A 71 -8.30 -3.60 2.56
C VAL A 71 -8.82 -2.17 2.43
N ALA A 72 -9.70 -1.72 3.33
CA ALA A 72 -10.15 -0.32 3.37
C ALA A 72 -8.96 0.63 3.55
N ALA A 73 -8.08 0.34 4.51
CA ALA A 73 -6.89 1.14 4.77
C ALA A 73 -5.95 1.17 3.56
N ALA A 74 -5.75 0.03 2.88
CA ALA A 74 -4.96 -0.05 1.65
C ALA A 74 -5.53 0.82 0.52
N LYS A 75 -6.86 0.83 0.35
CA LYS A 75 -7.53 1.71 -0.63
C LYS A 75 -7.32 3.19 -0.31
N VAL A 76 -7.43 3.59 0.96
CA VAL A 76 -7.15 4.98 1.38
C VAL A 76 -5.69 5.36 1.08
N ILE A 77 -4.74 4.47 1.37
CA ILE A 77 -3.32 4.67 1.05
C ILE A 77 -3.12 4.83 -0.46
N CYS A 78 -3.75 3.98 -1.27
CA CYS A 78 -3.69 4.06 -2.72
C CYS A 78 -4.22 5.41 -3.24
N HIS A 79 -5.41 5.82 -2.79
CA HIS A 79 -5.99 7.11 -3.17
C HIS A 79 -5.08 8.29 -2.81
N ARG A 80 -4.50 8.29 -1.60
CA ARG A 80 -3.53 9.31 -1.19
C ARG A 80 -2.26 9.29 -2.02
N GLY A 81 -1.76 8.11 -2.36
CA GLY A 81 -0.58 7.94 -3.23
C GLY A 81 -0.81 8.52 -4.62
N VAL A 82 -1.95 8.21 -5.24
CA VAL A 82 -2.33 8.75 -6.55
C VAL A 82 -2.42 10.28 -6.51
N ILE A 83 -3.07 10.84 -5.48
CA ILE A 83 -3.17 12.30 -5.31
C ILE A 83 -1.80 12.93 -5.10
N ALA A 84 -0.93 12.32 -4.29
CA ALA A 84 0.40 12.84 -3.99
C ALA A 84 1.34 12.86 -5.21
N VAL A 85 1.19 11.90 -6.14
CA VAL A 85 1.98 11.86 -7.38
C VAL A 85 1.52 12.93 -8.38
N GLY A 86 0.23 13.32 -8.35
CA GLY A 86 -0.28 14.42 -9.18
C GLY A 86 -0.26 14.17 -10.68
N GLN A 87 -0.07 12.92 -11.12
CA GLN A 87 -0.03 12.50 -12.52
C GLN A 87 -0.93 11.28 -12.75
N ILE A 88 -1.32 11.04 -14.01
CA ILE A 88 -1.95 9.78 -14.42
C ILE A 88 -0.91 8.68 -14.23
N VAL A 89 -1.13 7.79 -13.25
CA VAL A 89 -0.27 6.64 -13.00
C VAL A 89 -0.91 5.40 -13.62
N GLU A 90 -0.17 4.68 -14.45
CA GLU A 90 -0.55 3.33 -14.85
C GLU A 90 -0.25 2.37 -13.69
N GLN A 91 -1.22 1.54 -13.34
CA GLN A 91 -1.00 0.50 -12.35
C GLN A 91 -0.11 -0.58 -12.97
N ILE A 92 1.17 -0.61 -12.55
CA ILE A 92 2.08 -1.70 -12.91
C ILE A 92 1.57 -2.97 -12.21
N ASP A 93 1.37 -4.03 -12.96
CA ASP A 93 0.94 -5.31 -12.40
C ASP A 93 2.03 -5.94 -11.51
N CYS A 94 1.60 -6.66 -10.48
CA CYS A 94 2.51 -7.38 -9.58
C CYS A 94 2.93 -8.75 -10.12
N LEU A 95 2.77 -9.01 -11.43
CA LEU A 95 3.06 -10.29 -12.10
C LEU A 95 4.57 -10.60 -12.23
N GLY A 96 5.43 -9.87 -11.51
CA GLY A 96 6.86 -10.11 -11.48
C GLY A 96 7.24 -11.34 -10.63
N VAL A 97 8.06 -12.22 -11.19
CA VAL A 97 8.71 -13.32 -10.46
C VAL A 97 9.73 -12.73 -9.46
N LEU A 98 9.96 -13.40 -8.32
CA LEU A 98 10.99 -13.02 -7.35
C LEU A 98 12.37 -12.99 -8.03
N SER A 99 13.15 -11.93 -7.79
CA SER A 99 14.55 -11.88 -8.21
C SER A 99 15.35 -12.96 -7.49
N GLY A 100 16.16 -13.73 -8.22
CA GLY A 100 17.08 -14.72 -7.63
C GLY A 100 16.65 -16.18 -7.67
N THR A 101 15.46 -16.51 -8.19
CA THR A 101 15.11 -17.90 -8.54
C THR A 101 15.58 -18.22 -9.97
N GLY A 102 16.91 -18.35 -10.14
CA GLY A 102 17.55 -18.79 -11.39
C GLY A 102 18.71 -17.89 -11.86
N ASN A 103 19.39 -18.27 -12.95
CA ASN A 103 20.60 -17.63 -13.50
C ASN A 103 20.38 -16.24 -14.14
N SER A 104 19.30 -15.53 -13.80
CA SER A 104 18.99 -14.22 -14.39
C SER A 104 18.65 -13.25 -13.27
N LEU A 105 19.55 -12.29 -13.05
CA LEU A 105 19.52 -11.38 -11.92
C LEU A 105 18.46 -10.27 -12.06
N ASP A 106 18.08 -9.93 -13.30
CA ASP A 106 17.13 -8.86 -13.58
C ASP A 106 16.19 -9.26 -14.73
N LYS A 107 14.92 -9.57 -14.42
CA LYS A 107 13.88 -9.93 -15.41
C LYS A 107 12.66 -9.01 -15.40
N CYS A 108 12.75 -7.83 -14.80
CA CYS A 108 11.76 -6.79 -15.06
C CYS A 108 12.02 -6.16 -16.43
N HIS A 109 11.87 -6.95 -17.50
CA HIS A 109 11.47 -6.35 -18.77
C HIS A 109 10.10 -5.72 -18.49
N SER A 110 9.99 -4.42 -18.73
CA SER A 110 8.72 -3.70 -18.80
C SER A 110 7.69 -4.55 -19.54
N SER A 111 6.82 -5.26 -18.80
CA SER A 111 5.66 -5.91 -19.37
C SER A 111 4.60 -4.83 -19.60
N SER A 112 4.89 -3.92 -20.51
CA SER A 112 3.87 -3.18 -21.24
C SER A 112 3.31 -4.14 -22.29
N LYS A 113 2.47 -5.10 -21.88
CA LYS A 113 1.55 -5.70 -22.84
C LYS A 113 0.21 -4.99 -22.66
N PRO A 114 -0.27 -4.25 -23.69
CA PRO A 114 -1.61 -3.71 -23.64
C PRO A 114 -2.59 -4.87 -23.52
N LYS A 115 -3.53 -4.76 -22.57
CA LYS A 115 -4.67 -5.67 -22.51
C LYS A 115 -5.53 -5.40 -23.75
N SER A 116 -5.66 -6.41 -24.61
CA SER A 116 -6.61 -6.47 -25.73
C SER A 116 -8.05 -6.45 -25.24
#